data_AF-A4YSU6-F1
#
_entry.id   AF-A4YSU6-F1
#
_cell.length_a   1.000
_cell.length_b   1.000
_cell.length_c   1.000
_cell.angle_alpha   90.00
_cell.angle_beta   90.00
_cell.angle_gamma   90.00
#
_symmetry.space_group_name_H-M   'P 1'
#
loop_
_entity.id
_entity.type
_entity.pdbx_description
1 polymer ?
#
loop_
_entity_poly.entity_id
_entity_poly.type
_entity_poly.pdbx_seq_one_letter_code
_entity_poly.pdbx_strand_id
1 'polypeptide(L)'
;MSGQITARTAATLASAAVALLCLSAPLLASELVMFERPGCGWCARFNAEIAPIYARTDEGRALPLRRVDLTQPLPADLAGIDPGAFTPTFVVLDQGREIGRIRGYPGDAFFFGLLGRLMNATSGTPARS
;
A
#
# COMPACT_ATOMS: atom_id res chain seq x y z
N MET A 1 -10.40 50.56 40.67
CA MET A 1 -9.07 50.08 40.21
C MET A 1 -9.28 48.88 39.32
N SER A 2 -9.25 49.11 38.00
CA SER A 2 -9.44 48.10 36.94
C SER A 2 -8.10 47.59 36.43
N GLY A 3 -8.03 46.31 36.04
CA GLY A 3 -7.24 45.93 34.85
C GLY A 3 -6.05 44.97 35.01
N GLN A 4 -6.23 43.77 35.58
CA GLN A 4 -5.17 42.72 35.55
C GLN A 4 -5.57 41.36 34.96
N ILE A 5 -6.60 41.27 34.11
CA ILE A 5 -7.10 39.95 33.64
C ILE A 5 -6.64 39.57 32.21
N THR A 6 -6.07 40.48 31.42
CA THR A 6 -5.87 40.28 29.96
C THR A 6 -4.57 39.60 29.51
N ALA A 7 -3.56 39.42 30.37
CA ALA A 7 -2.23 38.99 29.92
C ALA A 7 -1.96 37.47 29.92
N ARG A 8 -2.79 36.65 30.58
CA ARG A 8 -2.55 35.20 30.70
C ARG A 8 -3.14 34.35 29.57
N THR A 9 -4.04 34.91 28.77
CA THR A 9 -4.82 34.19 27.75
C THR A 9 -4.14 34.13 26.38
N ALA A 10 -3.24 35.06 26.06
CA ALA A 10 -2.55 35.07 24.77
C ALA A 10 -1.48 33.97 24.65
N ALA A 11 -0.79 33.64 25.74
CA ALA A 11 0.30 32.65 25.74
C ALA A 11 -0.19 31.20 25.65
N THR A 12 -1.41 30.90 26.08
CA THR A 12 -1.99 29.54 26.05
C THR A 12 -2.56 29.17 24.68
N LEU A 13 -3.08 30.13 23.92
CA LEU A 13 -3.62 29.89 22.58
C LEU A 13 -2.53 29.58 21.53
N ALA A 14 -1.35 30.19 21.67
CA ALA A 14 -0.21 29.94 20.77
C ALA A 14 0.35 28.51 20.92
N SER A 15 0.42 27.98 22.15
CA SER A 15 0.96 26.65 22.42
C SER A 15 0.05 25.50 21.97
N ALA A 16 -1.27 25.69 21.98
CA ALA A 16 -2.22 24.68 21.52
C ALA A 16 -2.19 24.50 19.99
N ALA A 17 -1.93 25.57 19.23
CA ALA A 17 -1.82 25.51 17.78
C ALA A 17 -0.56 24.75 17.32
N VAL A 18 0.58 24.93 18.02
CA VAL A 18 1.85 24.26 17.68
C VAL A 18 1.81 22.75 17.98
N ALA A 19 1.10 22.32 19.04
CA ALA A 19 0.95 20.91 19.37
C ALA A 19 0.13 20.12 18.32
N LEU A 20 -0.79 20.78 17.61
CA LEU A 20 -1.65 20.15 16.59
C LEU A 20 -0.90 19.85 15.27
N LEU A 21 0.16 20.59 14.95
CA LEU A 21 0.95 20.39 13.73
C LEU A 21 1.82 19.12 13.79
N CYS A 22 2.16 18.63 14.99
CA CYS A 22 3.06 17.49 15.16
C CYS A 22 2.40 16.11 15.07
N LEU A 23 1.08 16.01 14.85
CA LEU A 23 0.35 14.74 14.82
C LEU A 23 0.09 14.19 13.40
N SER A 24 0.88 14.61 12.42
CA SER A 24 0.79 14.09 11.05
C SER A 24 1.62 12.81 10.91
N ALA A 25 1.02 11.67 11.25
CA ALA A 25 1.60 10.37 10.91
C ALA A 25 1.50 10.16 9.38
N PRO A 26 2.58 9.68 8.71
CA PRO A 26 2.49 9.32 7.31
C PRO A 26 1.50 8.17 7.15
N LEU A 27 0.46 8.38 6.37
CA LEU A 27 -0.46 7.32 5.97
C LEU A 27 0.19 6.55 4.82
N LEU A 28 0.59 5.31 5.07
CA LEU A 28 1.09 4.45 3.98
C LEU A 28 -0.09 4.04 3.11
N ALA A 29 -0.06 4.38 1.82
CA ALA A 29 -1.10 4.00 0.89
C ALA A 29 -1.14 2.47 0.70
N SER A 30 -2.32 1.92 0.48
CA SER A 30 -2.46 0.52 0.07
C SER A 30 -1.92 0.35 -1.35
N GLU A 31 -1.17 -0.72 -1.62
CA GLU A 31 -0.51 -0.94 -2.91
C GLU A 31 -0.53 -2.41 -3.32
N LEU A 32 -0.36 -2.66 -4.62
CA LEU A 32 -0.13 -3.99 -5.18
C LEU A 32 1.35 -4.12 -5.55
N VAL A 33 2.12 -4.89 -4.77
CA VAL A 33 3.53 -5.16 -5.06
C VAL A 33 3.66 -6.42 -5.91
N MET A 34 4.15 -6.26 -7.13
CA MET A 34 4.54 -7.36 -8.00
C MET A 34 6.03 -7.67 -7.82
N PHE A 35 6.33 -8.85 -7.28
CA PHE A 35 7.67 -9.40 -7.25
C PHE A 35 7.98 -10.17 -8.53
N GLU A 36 9.08 -9.83 -9.19
CA GLU A 36 9.50 -10.40 -10.47
C GLU A 36 11.00 -10.72 -10.53
N ARG A 37 11.40 -11.49 -11.54
CA ARG A 37 12.80 -11.82 -11.86
C ARG A 37 13.00 -11.82 -13.38
N PRO A 38 14.23 -11.57 -13.86
CA PRO A 38 14.59 -11.79 -15.26
C PRO A 38 14.27 -13.21 -15.72
N GLY A 39 13.81 -13.35 -16.97
CA GLY A 39 13.44 -14.66 -17.55
C GLY A 39 12.04 -15.16 -17.17
N CYS A 40 11.28 -14.44 -16.34
CA CYS A 40 9.92 -14.80 -15.98
C CYS A 40 8.92 -14.53 -17.13
N GLY A 41 8.56 -15.59 -17.89
CA GLY A 41 7.60 -15.48 -18.99
C GLY A 41 6.20 -15.00 -18.56
N TRP A 42 5.75 -15.41 -17.37
CA TRP A 42 4.45 -14.97 -16.82
C TRP A 42 4.46 -13.51 -16.37
N CYS A 43 5.60 -13.00 -15.91
CA CYS A 43 5.79 -11.58 -15.59
C CYS A 43 5.71 -10.75 -16.87
N ALA A 44 6.40 -11.18 -17.93
CA ALA A 44 6.33 -10.55 -19.24
C ALA A 44 4.89 -10.53 -19.78
N ARG A 45 4.15 -11.63 -19.62
CA ARG A 45 2.75 -11.71 -20.03
C ARG A 45 1.87 -10.70 -19.28
N PHE A 46 1.97 -10.63 -17.95
CA PHE A 46 1.26 -9.63 -17.16
C PHE A 46 1.63 -8.20 -17.57
N ASN A 47 2.92 -7.94 -17.81
CA ASN A 47 3.43 -6.63 -18.23
C ASN A 47 2.93 -6.22 -19.62
N ALA A 48 2.65 -7.17 -20.51
CA ALA A 48 2.07 -6.89 -21.82
C ALA A 48 0.55 -6.67 -21.77
N GLU A 49 -0.16 -7.49 -20.99
CA GLU A 49 -1.63 -7.53 -21.00
C GLU A 49 -2.26 -6.52 -20.02
N ILE A 50 -1.77 -6.45 -18.78
CA ILE A 50 -2.44 -5.75 -17.68
C ILE A 50 -1.75 -4.45 -17.31
N ALA A 51 -0.42 -4.48 -17.16
CA ALA A 51 0.33 -3.32 -16.70
C ALA A 51 0.04 -2.00 -17.43
N PRO A 52 -0.13 -1.96 -18.78
CA PRO A 52 -0.36 -0.70 -19.49
C PRO A 52 -1.74 -0.10 -19.23
N ILE A 53 -2.69 -0.91 -18.75
CA ILE A 53 -4.07 -0.49 -18.46
C ILE A 53 -4.37 -0.38 -16.97
N TYR A 54 -3.57 -1.02 -16.12
CA TYR A 54 -3.89 -1.25 -14.71
C TYR A 54 -4.21 0.05 -13.94
N ALA A 55 -3.41 1.10 -14.09
CA ALA A 55 -3.64 2.38 -13.42
C ALA A 55 -4.97 3.08 -13.82
N ARG A 56 -5.62 2.64 -14.89
CA ARG A 56 -6.92 3.15 -15.35
C ARG A 56 -8.10 2.30 -14.86
N THR A 57 -7.88 1.14 -14.23
CA THR A 57 -8.94 0.34 -13.62
C THR A 57 -9.27 0.85 -12.22
N ASP A 58 -10.41 0.41 -11.67
CA ASP A 58 -10.77 0.74 -10.28
C ASP A 58 -9.77 0.11 -9.29
N GLU A 59 -9.35 -1.12 -9.55
CA GLU A 59 -8.37 -1.83 -8.73
C GLU A 59 -7.02 -1.14 -8.75
N GLY A 60 -6.52 -0.70 -9.91
CA GLY A 60 -5.23 -0.02 -9.97
C GLY A 60 -5.25 1.41 -9.44
N ARG A 61 -6.42 2.07 -9.38
CA ARG A 61 -6.60 3.31 -8.62
C ARG A 61 -6.56 3.08 -7.12
N ALA A 62 -7.18 1.99 -6.64
CA ALA A 62 -7.23 1.65 -5.23
C ALA A 62 -5.91 1.04 -4.71
N LEU A 63 -5.22 0.27 -5.55
CA LEU A 63 -3.99 -0.45 -5.25
C LEU A 63 -2.95 -0.16 -6.34
N PRO A 64 -2.24 0.98 -6.29
CA PRO A 64 -1.20 1.30 -7.26
C PRO A 64 -0.18 0.16 -7.39
N LEU A 65 0.21 -0.17 -8.62
CA LEU A 65 1.15 -1.25 -8.91
C LEU A 65 2.58 -0.78 -8.69
N ARG A 66 3.29 -1.46 -7.78
CA ARG A 66 4.73 -1.32 -7.57
C ARG A 66 5.44 -2.59 -8.02
N ARG A 67 6.55 -2.44 -8.75
CA ARG A 67 7.39 -3.56 -9.20
C ARG A 67 8.63 -3.68 -8.33
N VAL A 68 9.01 -4.91 -8.01
CA VAL A 68 10.23 -5.22 -7.26
C VAL A 68 10.96 -6.37 -7.95
N ASP A 69 12.17 -6.08 -8.41
CA ASP A 69 13.09 -7.08 -8.97
C ASP A 69 13.81 -7.83 -7.85
N LEU A 70 13.57 -9.12 -7.75
CA LEU A 70 14.15 -10.00 -6.73
C LEU A 70 15.63 -10.35 -6.96
N THR A 71 16.26 -9.83 -8.02
CA THR A 71 17.71 -9.89 -8.19
C THR A 71 18.44 -8.83 -7.37
N GLN A 72 17.72 -7.83 -6.86
CA GLN A 72 18.24 -6.76 -6.02
C GLN A 72 17.85 -6.98 -4.55
N PRO A 73 18.56 -6.33 -3.59
CA PRO A 73 18.09 -6.28 -2.21
C PRO A 73 16.67 -5.75 -2.12
N LEU A 74 15.85 -6.33 -1.23
CA LEU A 74 14.51 -5.84 -1.00
C LEU A 74 14.55 -4.39 -0.46
N PRO A 75 13.66 -3.50 -0.94
CA PRO A 75 13.48 -2.18 -0.34
C PRO A 75 13.23 -2.28 1.17
N ALA A 76 13.75 -1.32 1.94
CA ALA A 76 13.70 -1.35 3.39
C ALA A 76 12.27 -1.42 3.96
N ASP A 77 11.32 -0.77 3.28
CA ASP A 77 9.89 -0.79 3.60
C ASP A 77 9.20 -2.13 3.30
N LEU A 78 9.88 -3.03 2.59
CA LEU A 78 9.43 -4.40 2.28
C LEU A 78 10.24 -5.47 3.01
N ALA A 79 11.13 -5.10 3.94
CA ALA A 79 12.02 -6.05 4.62
C ALA A 79 11.30 -7.15 5.41
N GLY A 80 10.05 -6.91 5.82
CA GLY A 80 9.20 -7.90 6.51
C GLY A 80 8.30 -8.73 5.58
N ILE A 81 8.36 -8.50 4.27
CA ILE A 81 7.50 -9.18 3.28
C ILE A 81 8.30 -10.32 2.64
N ASP A 82 7.79 -11.55 2.76
CA ASP A 82 8.35 -12.70 2.04
C ASP A 82 7.82 -12.71 0.59
N PRO A 83 8.68 -12.52 -0.43
CA PRO A 83 8.28 -12.56 -1.83
C PRO A 83 7.81 -13.94 -2.29
N GLY A 84 8.20 -15.00 -1.58
CA GLY A 84 7.95 -16.39 -1.94
C GLY A 84 8.82 -16.90 -3.09
N ALA A 85 8.58 -18.16 -3.47
CA ALA A 85 9.39 -18.89 -4.46
C ALA A 85 8.98 -18.65 -5.93
N PHE A 86 7.80 -18.08 -6.18
CA PHE A 86 7.22 -17.99 -7.52
C PHE A 86 7.18 -16.55 -8.03
N THR A 87 7.33 -16.38 -9.34
CA THR A 87 7.16 -15.10 -10.03
C THR A 87 6.18 -15.24 -11.22
N PRO A 88 5.31 -14.25 -11.47
CA PRO A 88 5.06 -13.10 -10.60
C PRO A 88 4.33 -13.54 -9.32
N THR A 89 4.62 -12.88 -8.21
CA THR A 89 3.77 -12.91 -7.01
C THR A 89 3.30 -11.49 -6.76
N PHE A 90 2.00 -11.31 -6.61
CA PHE A 90 1.38 -10.02 -6.33
C PHE A 90 0.95 -9.98 -4.87
N VAL A 91 1.52 -9.09 -4.08
CA VAL A 91 1.21 -8.92 -2.65
C VAL A 91 0.45 -7.62 -2.48
N VAL A 92 -0.73 -7.69 -1.87
CA VAL A 92 -1.49 -6.51 -1.47
C VAL A 92 -0.98 -6.06 -0.11
N LEU A 93 -0.50 -4.83 -0.04
CA LEU A 93 -0.08 -4.20 1.19
C LEU A 93 -1.10 -3.15 1.61
N ASP A 94 -1.38 -3.09 2.92
CA ASP A 94 -2.08 -1.98 3.55
C ASP A 94 -1.35 -1.59 4.84
N GLN A 95 -1.08 -0.29 5.02
CA GLN A 95 -0.25 0.22 6.11
C GLN A 95 1.11 -0.51 6.24
N GLY A 96 1.74 -0.87 5.12
CA GLY A 96 3.00 -1.62 5.09
C GLY A 96 2.90 -3.08 5.53
N ARG A 97 1.68 -3.61 5.74
CA ARG A 97 1.43 -4.99 6.11
C ARG A 97 0.80 -5.74 4.96
N GLU A 98 1.22 -6.98 4.76
CA GLU A 98 0.54 -7.88 3.82
C GLU A 98 -0.86 -8.24 4.33
N ILE A 99 -1.86 -8.02 3.47
CA ILE A 99 -3.25 -8.39 3.70
C ILE A 99 -3.72 -9.52 2.78
N GLY A 100 -2.92 -9.87 1.78
CA GLY A 100 -3.17 -11.01 0.90
C GLY A 100 -2.23 -11.05 -0.30
N ARG A 101 -2.26 -12.16 -1.05
CA ARG A 101 -1.42 -12.32 -2.24
C ARG A 101 -2.04 -13.20 -3.34
N ILE A 102 -1.55 -13.02 -4.55
CA ILE A 102 -1.83 -13.81 -5.75
C ILE A 102 -0.52 -14.39 -6.27
N ARG A 103 -0.47 -15.69 -6.52
CA ARG A 103 0.72 -16.39 -7.02
C ARG A 103 0.51 -16.77 -8.47
N GLY A 104 1.43 -16.33 -9.33
CA GLY A 104 1.38 -16.56 -10.78
C GLY A 104 0.37 -15.66 -11.50
N TYR A 105 0.36 -15.77 -12.83
CA TYR A 105 -0.54 -15.03 -13.70
C TYR A 105 -1.07 -15.93 -14.83
N PRO A 106 -2.17 -16.69 -14.62
CA PRO A 106 -2.73 -17.55 -15.67
C PRO A 106 -3.53 -16.76 -16.73
N GLY A 107 -3.98 -15.54 -16.39
CA GLY A 107 -4.74 -14.64 -17.25
C GLY A 107 -5.46 -13.53 -16.48
N ASP A 108 -6.00 -12.57 -17.22
CA ASP A 108 -6.67 -11.36 -16.72
C ASP A 108 -7.89 -11.64 -15.83
N ALA A 109 -8.81 -12.49 -16.28
CA ALA A 109 -10.03 -12.80 -15.55
C ALA A 109 -9.73 -13.42 -14.17
N PHE A 110 -8.71 -14.27 -14.10
CA PHE A 110 -8.28 -14.87 -12.84
C PHE A 110 -7.61 -13.85 -11.93
N PHE A 111 -6.75 -13.00 -12.49
CA PHE A 111 -6.08 -11.94 -11.75
C PHE A 111 -7.08 -10.97 -11.12
N PHE A 112 -7.98 -10.37 -11.90
CA PHE A 112 -8.97 -9.43 -11.39
C PHE A 112 -9.97 -10.10 -10.45
N GLY A 113 -10.40 -11.34 -10.75
CA GLY A 113 -11.30 -12.09 -9.87
C GLY A 113 -10.71 -12.46 -8.50
N LEU A 114 -9.39 -12.65 -8.40
CA LEU A 114 -8.70 -12.82 -7.11
C LEU A 114 -8.48 -11.47 -6.41
N LEU A 115 -8.05 -10.46 -7.15
CA LEU A 115 -7.76 -9.15 -6.59
C LEU A 115 -9.02 -8.52 -5.98
N GLY A 116 -10.16 -8.59 -6.67
CA GLY A 116 -11.45 -8.14 -6.15
C GLY A 116 -11.86 -8.87 -4.87
N ARG A 117 -11.56 -10.17 -4.75
CA ARG A 117 -11.82 -10.91 -3.50
C ARG A 117 -10.96 -10.42 -2.34
N LEU A 118 -9.68 -10.12 -2.57
CA LEU A 118 -8.80 -9.57 -1.55
C LEU A 118 -9.30 -8.18 -1.09
N MET A 119 -9.68 -7.31 -2.03
CA MET A 119 -10.20 -5.97 -1.73
C MET A 119 -11.52 -6.00 -0.94
N ASN A 120 -12.39 -6.97 -1.23
CA ASN A 120 -13.65 -7.15 -0.51
C ASN A 120 -13.45 -7.72 0.89
N ALA A 121 -12.51 -8.64 1.07
CA ALA A 121 -12.20 -9.24 2.37
C ALA A 121 -11.65 -8.21 3.37
N THR A 122 -10.88 -7.23 2.90
CA THR A 122 -10.28 -6.18 3.74
C THR A 122 -11.26 -5.07 4.09
N SER A 123 -12.35 -4.93 3.32
CA SER A 123 -13.44 -3.99 3.59
C SER A 123 -14.35 -4.45 4.74
N GLY A 124 -14.19 -5.69 5.23
CA GLY A 124 -14.99 -6.27 6.30
C GLY A 124 -14.15 -7.05 7.32
N THR A 125 -13.77 -6.39 8.42
CA THR A 125 -13.18 -6.97 9.64
C THR A 125 -11.66 -7.19 9.61
N PRO A 126 -10.90 -6.67 10.59
CA PRO A 126 -9.50 -7.03 10.78
C PRO A 126 -9.41 -8.50 11.22
N ALA A 127 -8.77 -9.34 10.42
CA ALA A 127 -8.37 -10.68 10.84
C ALA A 127 -7.30 -10.53 11.94
N ARG A 128 -7.73 -10.74 13.19
CA ARG A 128 -6.85 -10.83 14.35
C ARG A 128 -6.24 -12.23 14.36
N SER A 129 -4.92 -12.28 14.35
CA SER A 129 -4.09 -13.47 14.62
C SER A 129 -4.36 -14.08 15.99
#